data_AF-A0A8T0GVL3-F1
#
_entry.id   AF-A0A8T0GVL3-F1
#
_cell.length_a   1.000
_cell.length_b   1.000
_cell.length_c   1.000
_cell.angle_alpha   90.00
_cell.angle_beta   90.00
_cell.angle_gamma   90.00
#
_symmetry.space_group_name_H-M   'P 1'
#
loop_
_entity.id
_entity.type
_entity.pdbx_description
1 polymer ?
#
loop_
_entity_poly.entity_id
_entity_poly.type
_entity_poly.pdbx_seq_one_letter_code
_entity_poly.pdbx_strand_id
1 'polypeptide(L)'
;MMAAGNHLTSERRREQAVSPLQRLYQIVNESVKRMQTGNENDRVVIMVDDASLLEVSAGGRSDQVLAFLQYCRAINSGHNRCSVVVLVHGDTDITYGAAGLDNGGYVEHGEQRVASLAHELDHIADVVISVDPLSTGLANDVHGQVTVVHWSDVLSNRESRKGIQTLQFKLMENNTTFFHPGGRF
;
A
#
# COMPACT_ATOMS: atom_id res chain seq x y z
N MET A 1 -11.53 -34.30 54.28
CA MET A 1 -10.32 -33.52 53.96
C MET A 1 -9.88 -33.95 52.57
N MET A 2 -10.40 -33.30 51.54
CA MET A 2 -9.67 -32.41 50.59
C MET A 2 -8.58 -33.15 49.79
N ALA A 3 -8.48 -33.09 48.46
CA ALA A 3 -9.15 -32.26 47.46
C ALA A 3 -9.14 -32.96 46.09
N ALA A 4 -10.24 -32.82 45.34
CA ALA A 4 -10.29 -33.08 43.91
C ALA A 4 -9.54 -31.94 43.19
N GLY A 5 -8.46 -32.27 42.49
CA GLY A 5 -7.70 -31.32 41.69
C GLY A 5 -8.47 -30.96 40.42
N ASN A 6 -8.88 -29.69 40.33
CA ASN A 6 -9.58 -29.10 39.19
C ASN A 6 -8.76 -29.23 37.89
N HIS A 7 -9.22 -30.07 36.96
CA HIS A 7 -8.72 -30.14 35.58
C HIS A 7 -9.60 -29.35 34.59
N LEU A 8 -10.32 -28.32 35.08
CA LEU A 8 -11.37 -27.62 34.32
C LEU A 8 -11.14 -26.11 34.14
N THR A 9 -9.92 -25.59 34.34
CA THR A 9 -9.68 -24.13 34.31
C THR A 9 -8.70 -23.61 33.26
N SER A 10 -8.26 -24.40 32.28
CA SER A 10 -7.45 -23.87 31.15
C SER A 10 -8.23 -23.66 29.85
N GLU A 11 -9.51 -24.07 29.75
CA GLU A 11 -10.29 -23.98 28.51
C GLU A 11 -11.34 -22.85 28.48
N ARG A 12 -11.40 -21.99 29.49
CA ARG A 12 -12.30 -20.82 29.52
C ARG A 12 -11.56 -19.49 29.54
N ARG A 13 -10.93 -19.12 28.41
CA ARG A 13 -10.81 -17.74 27.90
C ARG A 13 -10.03 -17.69 26.59
N ARG A 14 -10.60 -18.26 25.52
CA ARG A 14 -10.44 -17.67 24.19
C ARG A 14 -11.65 -16.79 23.94
N GLU A 15 -11.76 -15.70 24.71
CA GLU A 15 -12.43 -14.52 24.15
C GLU A 15 -11.65 -14.23 22.87
N GLN A 16 -12.26 -14.45 21.70
CA GLN A 16 -11.65 -14.08 20.43
C GLN A 16 -11.40 -12.58 20.51
N ALA A 17 -10.17 -12.21 20.90
CA ALA A 17 -9.74 -10.82 20.88
C ALA A 17 -9.86 -10.38 19.43
N VAL A 18 -10.82 -9.49 19.15
CA VAL A 18 -11.00 -8.87 17.85
C VAL A 18 -9.65 -8.30 17.42
N SER A 19 -9.18 -8.68 16.24
CA SER A 19 -7.85 -8.23 15.80
C SER A 19 -7.81 -6.70 15.73
N PRO A 20 -6.67 -6.06 16.00
CA PRO A 20 -6.56 -4.60 15.93
C PRO A 20 -7.05 -4.02 14.60
N LEU A 21 -6.71 -4.69 13.49
CA LEU A 21 -7.15 -4.28 12.15
C LEU A 21 -8.65 -4.48 11.92
N GLN A 22 -9.26 -5.51 12.51
CA GLN A 22 -10.72 -5.69 12.43
C GLN A 22 -11.45 -4.55 13.17
N ARG A 23 -10.93 -4.12 14.33
CA ARG A 23 -11.48 -2.98 15.06
C ARG A 23 -11.30 -1.67 14.27
N LEU A 24 -10.13 -1.48 13.66
CA LEU A 24 -9.88 -0.33 12.80
C LEU A 24 -10.85 -0.30 11.61
N TYR A 25 -11.07 -1.44 10.95
CA TYR A 25 -12.03 -1.55 9.86
C TYR A 25 -13.45 -1.15 10.29
N GLN A 26 -13.91 -1.57 11.47
CA GLN A 26 -15.22 -1.17 11.98
C GLN A 26 -15.34 0.36 12.11
N ILE A 27 -14.31 1.00 12.67
CA ILE A 27 -14.25 2.47 12.81
C ILE A 27 -14.29 3.15 11.45
N VAL A 28 -13.50 2.66 10.48
CA VAL A 28 -13.48 3.18 9.11
C VAL A 28 -14.85 3.01 8.46
N ASN A 29 -15.43 1.80 8.48
CA ASN A 29 -16.72 1.50 7.89
C ASN A 29 -17.85 2.37 8.45
N GLU A 30 -17.92 2.56 9.77
CA GLU A 30 -18.88 3.46 10.39
C GLU A 30 -18.66 4.92 9.96
N SER A 31 -17.42 5.37 9.86
CA SER A 31 -17.09 6.73 9.44
C SER A 31 -17.49 6.97 7.99
N VAL A 32 -17.17 6.04 7.10
CA VAL A 32 -17.56 6.08 5.69
C VAL A 32 -19.08 6.05 5.52
N LYS A 33 -19.81 5.27 6.33
CA LYS A 33 -21.28 5.25 6.33
C LYS A 33 -21.88 6.58 6.80
N ARG A 34 -21.28 7.25 7.79
CA ARG A 34 -21.74 8.58 8.25
C ARG A 34 -21.51 9.68 7.22
N MET A 35 -20.50 9.54 6.36
CA MET A 35 -20.20 10.50 5.30
C MET A 35 -21.13 10.36 4.09
N GLN A 36 -21.79 9.21 3.93
CA GLN A 36 -22.70 8.98 2.82
C GLN A 36 -24.02 9.72 3.02
N THR A 37 -24.41 10.43 1.98
CA THR A 37 -25.69 11.13 1.87
C THR A 37 -26.74 10.31 1.12
N GLY A 38 -26.33 9.16 0.55
CA GLY A 38 -27.19 8.31 -0.28
C GLY A 38 -27.18 8.71 -1.76
N ASN A 39 -26.28 9.61 -2.15
CA ASN A 39 -26.13 10.06 -3.53
C ASN A 39 -25.16 9.16 -4.31
N GLU A 40 -25.42 8.95 -5.59
CA GLU A 40 -24.53 8.20 -6.51
C GLU A 40 -23.18 8.91 -6.75
N ASN A 41 -23.09 10.19 -6.37
CA ASN A 41 -21.85 10.97 -6.47
C ASN A 41 -21.00 10.97 -5.20
N ASP A 42 -21.38 10.26 -4.15
CA ASP A 42 -20.56 10.16 -2.93
C ASP A 42 -19.27 9.40 -3.26
N ARG A 43 -18.16 10.13 -3.33
CA ARG A 43 -16.81 9.56 -3.52
C ARG A 43 -16.04 9.64 -2.22
N VAL A 44 -15.58 8.49 -1.75
CA VAL A 44 -14.79 8.37 -0.53
C VAL A 44 -13.42 7.84 -0.87
N VAL A 45 -12.40 8.54 -0.37
CA VAL A 45 -11.00 8.11 -0.46
C VAL A 45 -10.51 7.81 0.94
N ILE A 46 -9.98 6.61 1.14
CA ILE A 46 -9.33 6.18 2.37
C ILE A 46 -7.82 6.30 2.13
N MET A 47 -7.16 7.18 2.87
CA MET A 47 -5.72 7.38 2.80
C MET A 47 -5.05 6.73 4.01
N VAL A 48 -4.09 5.86 3.76
CA VAL A 48 -3.24 5.20 4.76
C VAL A 48 -1.82 5.72 4.56
N ASP A 49 -1.34 6.54 5.49
CA ASP A 49 -0.06 7.26 5.35
C ASP A 49 1.17 6.38 5.63
N ASP A 50 1.06 5.37 6.50
CA ASP A 50 2.17 4.46 6.76
C ASP A 50 1.63 3.05 7.00
N ALA A 51 1.70 2.21 5.96
CA ALA A 51 1.21 0.85 6.03
C ALA A 51 2.09 -0.07 6.91
N SER A 52 3.35 0.31 7.15
CA SER A 52 4.26 -0.49 7.99
C SER A 52 3.72 -0.62 9.43
N LEU A 53 3.08 0.43 9.94
CA LEU A 53 2.43 0.41 11.26
C LEU A 53 1.23 -0.55 11.32
N LEU A 54 0.55 -0.77 10.20
CA LEU A 54 -0.53 -1.78 10.13
C LEU A 54 0.04 -3.19 10.19
N GLU A 55 1.20 -3.43 9.57
CA GLU A 55 1.91 -4.71 9.64
C GLU A 55 2.40 -5.01 11.05
N VAL A 56 2.98 -4.02 11.73
CA VAL A 56 3.34 -4.13 13.15
C VAL A 56 2.11 -4.45 14.00
N SER A 57 0.99 -3.76 13.77
CA SER A 57 -0.28 -4.01 14.47
C SER A 57 -0.88 -5.38 14.17
N ALA A 58 -0.55 -5.97 13.02
CA ALA A 58 -0.92 -7.32 12.62
C ALA A 58 0.03 -8.41 13.15
N GLY A 59 1.12 -8.02 13.84
CA GLY A 59 2.15 -8.95 14.31
C GLY A 59 3.04 -9.47 13.18
N GLY A 60 3.36 -8.63 12.19
CA GLY A 60 4.20 -8.99 11.03
C GLY A 60 3.45 -9.78 9.95
N ARG A 61 2.12 -9.70 9.94
CA ARG A 61 1.26 -10.48 9.06
C ARG A 61 0.69 -9.63 7.93
N SER A 62 1.41 -9.60 6.81
CA SER A 62 1.05 -8.85 5.61
C SER A 62 -0.32 -9.29 5.07
N ASP A 63 -0.66 -10.59 5.16
CA ASP A 63 -1.97 -11.15 4.78
C ASP A 63 -3.16 -10.46 5.49
N GLN A 64 -3.00 -10.09 6.76
CA GLN A 64 -4.03 -9.40 7.53
C GLN A 64 -4.16 -7.92 7.13
N VAL A 65 -3.04 -7.29 6.76
CA VAL A 65 -3.01 -5.91 6.23
C VAL A 65 -3.70 -5.86 4.87
N LEU A 66 -3.36 -6.78 3.96
CA LEU A 66 -4.00 -6.88 2.66
C LEU A 66 -5.51 -7.10 2.79
N ALA A 67 -5.93 -8.02 3.67
CA ALA A 67 -7.35 -8.26 3.92
C ALA A 67 -8.06 -7.00 4.41
N PHE A 68 -7.47 -6.28 5.37
CA PHE A 68 -7.98 -4.99 5.86
C PHE A 68 -8.17 -3.97 4.71
N LEU A 69 -7.16 -3.79 3.87
CA LEU A 69 -7.22 -2.85 2.74
C LEU A 69 -8.27 -3.25 1.70
N GLN A 70 -8.39 -4.55 1.41
CA GLN A 70 -9.42 -5.08 0.52
C GLN A 70 -10.82 -4.85 1.09
N TYR A 71 -11.02 -5.05 2.39
CA TYR A 71 -12.29 -4.72 3.05
C TYR A 71 -12.60 -3.22 2.95
N CYS A 72 -11.62 -2.35 3.18
CA CYS A 72 -11.77 -0.91 3.01
C CYS A 72 -12.19 -0.52 1.58
N ARG A 73 -11.55 -1.10 0.55
CA ARG A 73 -11.91 -0.90 -0.87
C ARG A 73 -13.32 -1.39 -1.20
N ALA A 74 -13.78 -2.43 -0.51
CA ALA A 74 -15.10 -3.03 -0.71
C ALA A 74 -16.24 -2.31 0.04
N ILE A 75 -15.93 -1.33 0.91
CA ILE A 75 -16.94 -0.47 1.53
C ILE A 75 -17.72 0.20 0.40
N ASN A 76 -19.04 -0.01 0.42
CA ASN A 76 -19.99 0.39 -0.65
C ASN A 76 -19.75 -0.31 -1.99
N SER A 77 -19.87 -1.63 -1.98
CA SER A 77 -19.86 -2.44 -3.21
C SER A 77 -21.03 -2.03 -4.13
N GLY A 78 -20.71 -1.49 -5.32
CA GLY A 78 -21.66 -0.91 -6.28
C GLY A 78 -20.98 0.19 -7.12
N HIS A 79 -21.72 1.24 -7.50
CA HIS A 79 -21.18 2.39 -8.26
C HIS A 79 -20.29 3.35 -7.41
N ASN A 80 -20.26 3.17 -6.08
CA ASN A 80 -19.63 4.07 -5.11
C ASN A 80 -18.52 3.41 -4.28
N ARG A 81 -17.74 2.51 -4.90
CA ARG A 81 -16.61 1.86 -4.21
C ARG A 81 -15.62 2.91 -3.69
N CYS A 82 -15.09 2.68 -2.49
CA CYS A 82 -14.07 3.55 -1.93
C CYS A 82 -12.74 3.38 -2.68
N SER A 83 -12.08 4.48 -3.00
CA SER A 83 -10.68 4.47 -3.42
C SER A 83 -9.80 4.34 -2.19
N VAL A 84 -8.76 3.51 -2.25
CA VAL A 84 -7.79 3.36 -1.17
C VAL A 84 -6.43 3.78 -1.69
N VAL A 85 -5.80 4.73 -1.00
CA VAL A 85 -4.44 5.19 -1.28
C VAL A 85 -3.58 4.79 -0.09
N VAL A 86 -2.49 4.07 -0.37
CA VAL A 86 -1.60 3.54 0.66
C VAL A 86 -0.19 4.04 0.38
N LEU A 87 0.41 4.68 1.37
CA LEU A 87 1.81 5.07 1.35
C LEU A 87 2.64 4.05 2.11
N VAL A 88 3.73 3.64 1.47
CA VAL A 88 4.71 2.68 1.97
C VAL A 88 6.07 3.30 1.79
N HIS A 89 6.96 3.08 2.75
CA HIS A 89 8.32 3.61 2.69
C HIS A 89 9.21 2.66 1.88
N GLY A 90 9.81 3.17 0.80
CA GLY A 90 10.65 2.37 -0.11
C GLY A 90 11.99 1.91 0.48
N ASP A 91 12.41 2.49 1.61
CA ASP A 91 13.65 2.15 2.31
C ASP A 91 13.47 1.07 3.40
N THR A 92 12.25 0.84 3.86
CA THR A 92 11.92 -0.25 4.78
C THR A 92 11.96 -1.63 4.12
N ASP A 93 12.01 -1.66 2.78
CA ASP A 93 12.13 -2.86 2.00
C ASP A 93 13.61 -3.12 1.65
N ILE A 94 14.33 -3.75 2.57
CA ILE A 94 15.67 -4.29 2.30
C ILE A 94 15.52 -5.55 1.41
N THR A 95 14.93 -5.38 0.22
CA THR A 95 14.99 -6.31 -0.90
C THR A 95 14.32 -5.64 -2.10
N TYR A 96 15.09 -5.42 -3.16
CA TYR A 96 14.70 -4.77 -4.42
C TYR A 96 14.68 -3.24 -4.39
N GLY A 97 15.89 -2.67 -4.38
CA GLY A 97 16.08 -1.34 -4.96
C GLY A 97 15.56 -1.29 -6.39
N ALA A 98 15.26 -0.08 -6.84
CA ALA A 98 14.96 0.29 -8.22
C ALA A 98 16.10 -0.01 -9.23
N ALA A 99 16.96 -1.00 -8.97
CA ALA A 99 17.98 -1.54 -9.87
C ALA A 99 17.41 -2.59 -10.85
N GLY A 100 16.22 -2.31 -11.39
CA GLY A 100 15.54 -3.17 -12.37
C GLY A 100 15.11 -2.45 -13.63
N LEU A 101 15.37 -1.15 -13.76
CA LEU A 101 15.02 -0.37 -14.94
C LEU A 101 16.20 0.40 -15.57
N ASP A 102 17.39 0.33 -15.00
CA ASP A 102 18.63 0.77 -15.66
C ASP A 102 19.65 -0.36 -15.80
N ASN A 103 20.05 -0.61 -17.05
CA ASN A 103 21.22 -1.38 -17.47
C ASN A 103 21.17 -2.91 -17.30
N GLY A 104 20.56 -3.60 -18.27
CA GLY A 104 21.15 -4.77 -18.97
C GLY A 104 21.88 -5.86 -18.19
N GLY A 105 21.61 -6.07 -16.90
CA GLY A 105 22.27 -7.03 -16.04
C GLY A 105 21.35 -8.21 -15.74
N TYR A 106 21.77 -9.40 -16.14
CA TYR A 106 21.18 -10.65 -15.70
C TYR A 106 21.30 -10.76 -14.18
N VAL A 107 20.16 -10.78 -13.48
CA VAL A 107 20.14 -11.10 -12.05
C VAL A 107 20.00 -12.62 -11.95
N GLU A 108 21.09 -13.29 -11.59
CA GLU A 108 21.10 -14.71 -11.27
C GLU A 108 20.28 -14.99 -10.01
N HIS A 109 19.57 -16.11 -10.04
CA HIS A 109 18.72 -16.64 -8.98
C HIS A 109 19.45 -16.77 -7.64
N GLY A 110 18.82 -16.38 -6.53
CA GLY A 110 19.29 -16.89 -5.23
C GLY A 110 18.78 -16.26 -3.93
N GLU A 111 18.21 -15.05 -3.94
CA GLU A 111 17.76 -14.43 -2.68
C GLU A 111 16.27 -14.69 -2.44
N GLN A 112 16.00 -15.46 -1.40
CA GLN A 112 14.67 -15.73 -0.85
C GLN A 112 13.93 -14.40 -0.69
N ARG A 113 12.98 -14.14 -1.59
CA ARG A 113 12.03 -13.04 -1.50
C ARG A 113 11.26 -13.20 -0.19
N VAL A 114 11.69 -12.54 0.87
CA VAL A 114 10.79 -12.27 1.98
C VAL A 114 9.70 -11.42 1.36
N ALA A 115 8.47 -11.94 1.32
CA ALA A 115 7.33 -11.20 0.80
C ALA A 115 7.13 -9.99 1.71
N SER A 116 7.67 -8.86 1.30
CA SER A 116 7.44 -7.59 1.98
C SER A 116 6.03 -7.11 1.68
N LEU A 117 5.43 -6.38 2.62
CA LEU A 117 4.14 -5.76 2.42
C LEU A 117 4.14 -4.87 1.15
N ALA A 118 5.23 -4.16 0.85
CA ALA A 118 5.33 -3.33 -0.33
C ALA A 118 5.23 -4.16 -1.62
N HIS A 119 5.90 -5.32 -1.68
CA HIS A 119 5.81 -6.21 -2.83
C HIS A 119 4.39 -6.73 -3.05
N GLU A 120 3.70 -7.12 -1.97
CA GLU A 120 2.31 -7.59 -2.06
C GLU A 120 1.35 -6.47 -2.48
N LEU A 121 1.57 -5.24 -2.00
CA LEU A 121 0.79 -4.06 -2.37
C LEU A 121 0.96 -3.67 -3.84
N ASP A 122 2.19 -3.73 -4.38
CA ASP A 122 2.48 -3.51 -5.80
C ASP A 122 1.67 -4.47 -6.70
N HIS A 123 1.50 -5.72 -6.28
CA HIS A 123 0.72 -6.71 -7.06
C HIS A 123 -0.79 -6.48 -7.06
N ILE A 124 -1.36 -5.87 -6.02
CA ILE A 124 -2.82 -5.76 -5.86
C ILE A 124 -3.39 -4.38 -6.19
N ALA A 125 -2.53 -3.39 -6.35
CA ALA A 125 -2.96 -2.02 -6.57
C ALA A 125 -3.41 -1.78 -8.03
N ASP A 126 -4.15 -0.68 -8.25
CA ASP A 126 -4.61 -0.25 -9.59
C ASP A 126 -3.68 0.82 -10.25
N VAL A 127 -3.04 1.70 -9.45
CA VAL A 127 -1.86 2.52 -9.84
C VAL A 127 -0.74 2.51 -8.76
N VAL A 128 0.54 2.35 -9.14
CA VAL A 128 1.71 2.61 -8.26
C VAL A 128 2.30 3.94 -8.65
N ILE A 129 2.64 4.71 -7.61
CA ILE A 129 3.37 5.95 -7.75
C ILE A 129 4.62 5.82 -6.89
N SER A 130 5.77 5.68 -7.52
CA SER A 130 7.08 5.64 -6.86
C SER A 130 7.70 7.03 -6.87
N VAL A 131 8.26 7.46 -5.75
CA VAL A 131 8.97 8.75 -5.62
C VAL A 131 10.39 8.44 -5.20
N ASP A 132 11.34 8.73 -6.07
CA ASP A 132 12.74 8.39 -5.89
C ASP A 132 13.63 9.63 -5.99
N PRO A 133 14.75 9.67 -5.26
CA PRO A 133 15.79 10.66 -5.54
C PRO A 133 16.40 10.43 -6.94
N LEU A 134 17.11 11.42 -7.47
CA LEU A 134 17.89 11.21 -8.70
C LEU A 134 19.07 10.28 -8.43
N SER A 135 19.27 9.28 -9.31
CA SER A 135 20.42 8.36 -9.24
C SER A 135 21.77 9.08 -9.43
N THR A 136 21.76 10.27 -10.03
CA THR A 136 22.94 11.11 -10.24
C THR A 136 23.35 11.94 -9.02
N GLY A 137 22.58 11.89 -7.92
CA GLY A 137 22.82 12.67 -6.71
C GLY A 137 22.07 14.01 -6.68
N LEU A 138 22.54 14.92 -5.82
CA LEU A 138 21.87 16.21 -5.54
C LEU A 138 22.01 17.20 -6.70
N ALA A 139 20.88 17.73 -7.18
CA ALA A 139 20.83 18.83 -8.14
C ALA A 139 20.03 20.01 -7.56
N ASN A 140 20.40 21.24 -7.94
CA ASN A 140 19.74 22.47 -7.44
C ASN A 140 18.37 22.72 -8.10
N ASP A 141 18.15 22.12 -9.25
CA ASP A 141 16.99 22.33 -10.13
C ASP A 141 16.09 21.11 -10.23
N VAL A 142 16.57 19.93 -9.84
CA VAL A 142 15.80 18.68 -9.85
C VAL A 142 15.99 17.95 -8.53
N HIS A 143 14.90 17.75 -7.80
CA HIS A 143 14.93 17.17 -6.45
C HIS A 143 14.65 15.66 -6.43
N GLY A 144 14.10 15.12 -7.52
CA GLY A 144 13.84 13.70 -7.67
C GLY A 144 13.00 13.40 -8.90
N GLN A 145 12.48 12.18 -8.94
CA GLN A 145 11.58 11.70 -9.98
C GLN A 145 10.38 11.00 -9.38
N VAL A 146 9.27 11.05 -10.10
CA VAL A 146 8.06 10.28 -9.84
C VAL A 146 7.81 9.35 -11.02
N THR A 147 7.59 8.07 -10.73
CA THR A 147 7.22 7.06 -11.73
C THR A 147 5.83 6.56 -11.44
N VAL A 148 4.94 6.66 -12.44
CA VAL A 148 3.56 6.19 -12.37
C VAL A 148 3.45 4.92 -13.22
N VAL A 149 3.02 3.83 -12.60
CA VAL A 149 2.78 2.54 -13.25
C VAL A 149 1.29 2.21 -13.16
N HIS A 150 0.65 2.06 -14.32
CA HIS A 150 -0.72 1.57 -14.42
C HIS A 150 -0.73 0.08 -14.72
N TRP A 151 -1.14 -0.74 -13.76
CA TRP A 151 -1.38 -2.15 -14.03
C TRP A 151 -2.75 -2.29 -14.68
N SER A 152 -2.82 -2.90 -15.85
CA SER A 152 -4.10 -3.18 -16.51
C SER A 152 -4.93 -4.13 -15.65
N ASP A 153 -6.22 -3.83 -15.53
CA ASP A 153 -7.23 -4.58 -14.77
C ASP A 153 -7.04 -6.10 -14.88
N VAL A 154 -7.07 -6.81 -13.75
CA VAL A 154 -6.85 -8.27 -13.62
C VAL A 154 -7.84 -9.07 -14.47
N LEU A 155 -8.97 -8.46 -14.85
CA LEU A 155 -9.99 -9.04 -15.74
C LEU A 155 -9.71 -8.82 -17.23
N SER A 156 -8.85 -7.88 -17.60
CA SER A 156 -8.40 -7.68 -18.97
C SER A 156 -7.07 -8.39 -19.17
N ASN A 157 -7.10 -9.48 -19.95
CA ASN A 157 -5.97 -10.26 -20.46
C ASN A 157 -4.56 -9.71 -20.08
N ARG A 158 -3.96 -10.33 -19.06
CA ARG A 158 -2.67 -10.00 -18.45
C ARG A 158 -1.50 -10.01 -19.45
N GLU A 159 -1.27 -8.98 -20.28
CA GLU A 159 0.03 -8.80 -20.97
C GLU A 159 0.46 -7.35 -21.31
N SER A 160 -0.27 -6.30 -20.95
CA SER A 160 0.19 -4.94 -21.28
C SER A 160 0.16 -3.98 -20.10
N ARG A 161 1.36 -3.68 -19.54
CA ARG A 161 1.59 -2.47 -18.74
C ARG A 161 1.13 -1.28 -19.59
N LYS A 162 -0.01 -0.67 -19.26
CA LYS A 162 -0.69 0.28 -20.17
C LYS A 162 0.06 1.60 -20.33
N GLY A 163 1.05 1.86 -19.48
CA GLY A 163 2.03 2.92 -19.64
C GLY A 163 2.84 3.06 -18.35
N ILE A 164 4.15 3.19 -18.49
CA ILE A 164 5.03 3.70 -17.43
C ILE A 164 5.30 5.16 -17.79
N GLN A 165 5.01 6.08 -16.87
CA GLN A 165 5.30 7.50 -17.05
C GLN A 165 6.26 7.95 -15.95
N THR A 166 7.41 8.49 -16.34
CA THR A 166 8.37 9.09 -15.41
C THR A 166 8.43 10.60 -15.63
N LEU A 167 8.31 11.35 -14.54
CA LEU A 167 8.47 12.80 -14.49
C LEU A 167 9.53 13.14 -13.47
N GLN A 168 10.31 14.18 -13.72
CA GLN A 168 11.17 14.80 -12.73
C GLN A 168 10.39 15.87 -11.99
N PHE A 169 10.74 16.09 -10.72
CA PHE A 169 10.11 17.13 -9.92
C PHE A 169 11.11 18.08 -9.29
N LYS A 170 10.67 19.33 -9.11
CA LYS A 170 11.37 20.34 -8.34
C LYS A 170 10.48 20.84 -7.22
N LEU A 171 10.95 20.71 -5.99
CA LEU A 171 10.37 21.35 -4.83
C LEU A 171 10.73 22.84 -4.84
N MET A 172 9.72 23.67 -4.64
CA MET A 172 9.83 25.11 -4.42
C MET A 172 9.30 25.41 -3.03
N GLU A 173 9.45 26.65 -2.55
CA GLU A 173 9.04 27.04 -1.20
C GLU A 173 7.56 26.72 -0.88
N ASN A 174 6.66 26.85 -1.87
CA ASN A 174 5.22 26.66 -1.67
C ASN A 174 4.56 25.76 -2.74
N ASN A 175 5.32 25.14 -3.63
CA ASN A 175 4.77 24.30 -4.68
C ASN A 175 5.75 23.22 -5.14
N THR A 176 5.26 22.31 -5.98
CA THR A 176 6.07 21.31 -6.68
C THR A 176 5.78 21.41 -8.16
N THR A 177 6.81 21.51 -8.99
CA THR A 177 6.68 21.47 -10.46
C THR A 177 7.14 20.12 -10.97
N PHE A 178 6.45 19.60 -12.00
CA PHE A 178 6.75 18.33 -12.65
C PHE A 178 7.07 18.57 -14.12
N PHE A 179 8.07 17.87 -14.65
CA PHE A 179 8.53 18.03 -16.03
C PHE A 179 9.10 16.73 -16.57
N HIS A 180 9.14 16.59 -17.90
CA HIS A 180 9.77 15.43 -18.52
C HIS A 180 11.30 15.49 -18.38
N PRO A 181 11.98 14.35 -18.18
CA PRO A 181 13.43 14.29 -18.21
C PRO A 181 13.98 14.90 -19.52
N GLY A 182 14.95 15.81 -19.40
CA GLY A 182 15.54 16.50 -20.56
C GLY A 182 14.70 17.62 -21.17
N GLY A 183 13.54 17.96 -20.58
CA GLY A 183 12.76 19.15 -20.95
C GLY A 183 13.45 20.45 -20.54
N ARG A 184 13.19 21.55 -21.26
CA ARG A 184 13.64 22.90 -20.88
C ARG A 184 12.60 23.56 -19.95
N PHE A 185 13.10 24.28 -18.95
CA PHE A 185 12.34 25.14 -18.03
C PHE A 185 11.95 26.47 -18.66
#